data_AF-A0A0J8U7N2-F1
#
_entry.id   AF-A0A0J8U7N2-F1
#
_cell.length_a   1.000
_cell.length_b   1.000
_cell.length_c   1.000
_cell.angle_alpha   90.00
_cell.angle_beta   90.00
_cell.angle_gamma   90.00
#
_symmetry.space_group_name_H-M   'P 1'
#
loop_
_entity.id
_entity.type
_entity.pdbx_description
1 polymer ?
#
loop_
_entity_poly.entity_id
_entity_poly.type
_entity_poly.pdbx_seq_one_letter_code
_entity_poly.pdbx_strand_id
1 'polypeptide(L)' 'MQIPDSIIDPATAEINTWKYVVALKDDDWDHWDSIPRDSKFNGARKGATGRWNLRNLTTGSPVDWDYADDEIVVLEVLS' A
#
# COMPACT_ATOMS: atom_id res chain seq x y z
N MET A 1 -6.84 18.33 0.82
CA MET A 1 -6.04 17.17 1.25
C MET A 1 -4.87 16.99 0.30
N GLN A 2 -3.64 16.86 0.80
CA GLN A 2 -2.46 16.59 -0.02
C GLN A 2 -2.02 15.16 0.24
N ILE A 3 -2.35 14.25 -0.69
CA ILE A 3 -1.85 12.87 -0.69
C ILE A 3 -0.38 12.94 -1.12
N PRO A 4 0.56 12.33 -0.38
CA PRO A 4 1.95 12.30 -0.76
C PRO A 4 2.15 11.41 -1.99
N ASP A 5 3.20 11.72 -2.75
CA ASP A 5 3.66 10.83 -3.81
C ASP A 5 4.20 9.52 -3.20
N SER A 6 4.00 8.43 -3.92
CA SER A 6 4.63 7.15 -3.57
C SER A 6 6.14 7.24 -3.82
N ILE A 7 6.93 6.54 -2.99
CA ILE A 7 8.40 6.48 -3.19
C ILE A 7 8.80 5.77 -4.49
N ILE A 8 7.91 4.92 -5.03
CA ILE A 8 7.96 4.35 -6.38
C ILE A 8 6.55 4.41 -6.97
N ASP A 9 6.42 4.39 -8.29
CA ASP A 9 5.11 4.20 -8.92
C ASP A 9 4.57 2.80 -8.55
N PRO A 10 3.39 2.68 -7.91
CA PRO A 10 2.79 1.38 -7.59
C PRO A 10 2.71 0.45 -8.80
N ALA A 11 2.46 0.97 -10.01
CA ALA A 11 2.39 0.16 -11.23
C ALA A 11 3.72 -0.48 -11.64
N THR A 12 4.84 -0.01 -11.08
CA THR A 12 6.20 -0.53 -11.35
C THR A 12 6.68 -1.51 -10.27
N ALA A 13 5.91 -1.71 -9.21
CA ALA A 13 6.27 -2.62 -8.13
C ALA A 13 6.44 -4.06 -8.63
N GLU A 14 7.46 -4.72 -8.10
CA GLU A 14 7.73 -6.14 -8.35
C GLU A 14 6.54 -7.01 -7.99
N ILE A 15 6.14 -7.84 -8.95
CA ILE A 15 4.97 -8.70 -8.87
C ILE A 15 5.18 -9.80 -7.80
N ASN A 16 4.13 -10.09 -7.04
CA ASN A 16 4.04 -11.15 -6.04
C ASN A 16 5.12 -11.11 -4.94
N THR A 17 5.67 -9.92 -4.67
CA THR A 17 6.71 -9.72 -3.66
C THR A 17 6.20 -8.87 -2.49
N TRP A 18 6.32 -9.39 -1.26
CA TRP A 18 5.85 -8.76 -0.02
C TRP A 18 6.92 -7.90 0.63
N LYS A 19 7.35 -6.86 -0.08
CA LYS A 19 8.42 -5.95 0.37
C LYS A 19 7.99 -4.49 0.45
N TYR A 20 6.71 -4.19 0.34
CA TYR A 20 6.24 -2.81 0.30
C TYR A 20 5.41 -2.51 1.53
N VAL A 21 5.74 -1.42 2.22
CA VAL A 21 4.82 -0.83 3.19
C VAL A 21 3.97 0.18 2.45
N VAL A 22 2.65 0.01 2.50
CA VAL A 22 1.71 0.83 1.75
C VAL A 22 0.62 1.40 2.66
N ALA A 23 0.04 2.53 2.24
CA ALA A 23 -1.23 3.04 2.75
C ALA A 23 -2.23 3.15 1.58
N LEU A 24 -3.51 3.16 1.91
CA LEU A 24 -4.58 3.40 0.95
C LEU A 24 -4.79 4.91 0.80
N LYS A 25 -5.02 5.36 -0.44
CA LYS A 25 -5.58 6.68 -0.69
C LYS A 25 -7.01 6.65 -0.21
N ASP A 26 -7.27 7.37 0.86
CA ASP A 26 -8.58 7.42 1.47
C ASP A 26 -8.83 8.90 1.82
N ASP A 27 -10.00 9.38 1.45
CA ASP A 27 -10.42 10.77 1.55
C ASP A 27 -10.75 11.20 2.98
N ASP A 28 -10.74 10.27 3.94
CA ASP A 28 -10.85 10.54 5.37
C ASP A 28 -9.50 10.91 6.03
N TRP A 29 -8.39 10.89 5.27
CA TRP A 29 -7.05 11.16 5.77
C TRP A 29 -6.68 12.64 5.80
N ASP A 30 -7.15 13.35 6.83
CA ASP A 30 -6.84 14.77 6.99
C ASP A 30 -5.35 15.08 7.18
N HIS A 31 -4.55 14.10 7.66
CA HIS A 31 -3.13 14.26 8.02
C HIS A 31 -2.28 13.03 7.63
N TRP A 32 -1.56 13.12 6.50
CA TRP A 32 -0.69 12.06 5.96
C TRP A 32 0.69 11.95 6.64
N ASP A 33 1.06 12.94 7.44
CA ASP A 33 2.29 12.97 8.23
C ASP A 33 2.22 12.10 9.49
N SER A 34 1.02 11.73 9.94
CA SER A 34 0.80 10.96 11.17
C SER A 34 0.00 9.67 10.96
N ILE A 35 0.21 8.98 9.83
CA ILE A 35 -0.59 7.78 9.51
C ILE A 35 -0.49 6.72 10.61
N PRO A 36 -1.60 6.36 11.29
CA PRO A 36 -1.61 5.27 12.26
C PRO A 36 -1.05 3.98 11.67
N ARG A 37 -0.31 3.23 12.50
CA ARG A 37 0.30 1.98 12.07
C ARG A 37 -0.71 0.96 11.53
N ASP A 38 -1.91 0.93 12.12
CA ASP A 38 -2.96 -0.02 11.75
C ASP A 38 -3.58 0.26 10.37
N SER A 39 -3.30 1.43 9.80
CA SER A 39 -3.70 1.78 8.44
C SER A 39 -2.55 1.69 7.43
N LYS A 40 -1.43 1.10 7.86
CA LYS A 40 -0.33 0.72 6.97
C LYS A 40 -0.34 -0.80 6.80
N PHE A 41 -0.03 -1.24 5.59
CA PHE A 41 -0.12 -2.63 5.19
C PHE A 41 1.20 -3.10 4.59
N ASN A 42 1.49 -4.39 4.72
CA ASN A 42 2.45 -5.04 3.82
C ASN A 42 1.69 -5.31 2.51
N GLY A 43 2.19 -4.80 1.40
CA GLY A 43 1.59 -4.91 0.09
C GLY A 43 2.41 -5.78 -0.86
N ALA A 44 1.72 -6.51 -1.74
CA ALA A 44 2.31 -7.16 -2.89
C ALA A 44 1.45 -6.94 -4.13
N ARG A 45 2.07 -6.43 -5.20
CA ARG A 45 1.38 -6.23 -6.49
C ARG A 45 1.07 -7.57 -7.16
N LYS A 46 -0.18 -7.75 -7.56
CA LYS A 46 -0.73 -8.92 -8.25
C LYS A 46 -0.55 -8.77 -9.75
N GLY A 47 0.37 -9.56 -10.30
CA GLY A 47 0.49 -9.81 -11.74
C GLY A 47 0.45 -8.54 -12.61
N ALA A 48 -0.10 -8.71 -13.81
CA ALA A 48 -0.30 -7.61 -14.76
C ALA A 48 -1.66 -6.91 -14.59
N THR A 49 -2.47 -7.29 -13.60
CA THR A 49 -3.83 -6.74 -13.42
C THR A 49 -3.83 -5.38 -12.75
N GLY A 50 -2.68 -4.88 -12.30
CA GLY A 50 -2.57 -3.60 -11.58
C GLY A 50 -3.33 -3.58 -10.27
N ARG A 51 -3.33 -4.73 -9.56
CA ARG A 51 -4.01 -4.91 -8.28
C ARG A 51 -3.01 -5.24 -7.18
N TRP A 52 -3.36 -5.01 -5.92
CA TRP A 52 -2.50 -5.26 -4.76
C TRP A 52 -3.21 -6.13 -3.75
N ASN A 53 -2.54 -7.17 -3.27
CA ASN A 53 -2.96 -7.87 -2.05
C ASN A 53 -2.32 -7.17 -0.85
N LEU A 54 -3.09 -7.00 0.22
CA LEU A 54 -2.62 -6.38 1.45
C LEU A 54 -2.67 -7.37 2.62
N ARG A 55 -1.78 -7.15 3.57
CA ARG A 55 -1.76 -7.82 4.88
C ARG A 55 -1.52 -6.80 5.97
N ASN A 56 -2.15 -6.99 7.13
CA ASN A 56 -1.86 -6.19 8.31
C ASN A 56 -0.37 -6.31 8.66
N LEU A 57 0.32 -5.18 8.88
CA LEU A 57 1.76 -5.16 9.16
C LEU A 57 2.16 -5.87 10.45
N THR A 58 1.27 -5.91 11.44
CA THR A 58 1.56 -6.45 12.77
C THR A 58 1.18 -7.92 12.85
N THR A 59 -0.02 -8.29 12.38
CA THR A 59 -0.53 -9.66 12.50
C THR A 59 -0.21 -10.54 11.30
N GLY A 60 0.12 -9.95 10.15
CA GLY A 60 0.27 -10.65 8.87
C GLY A 60 -1.04 -11.17 8.27
N SER A 61 -2.18 -10.91 8.91
CA SER A 61 -3.49 -11.35 8.44
C SER A 61 -3.82 -10.71 7.09
N PRO A 62 -4.38 -11.47 6.13
CA PRO A 62 -4.79 -10.92 4.85
C PRO A 62 -5.92 -9.92 5.02
N VAL A 63 -5.94 -8.92 4.14
CA VAL A 63 -7.11 -8.07 3.90
C VAL A 63 -7.93 -8.74 2.79
N ASP A 64 -9.25 -8.78 2.95
CA ASP A 64 -10.15 -9.54 2.06
C ASP A 64 -10.26 -8.94 0.64
N TRP A 65 -9.76 -7.72 0.44
CA TRP A 65 -9.89 -6.95 -0.79
C TRP A 65 -8.55 -6.79 -1.50
N ASP A 66 -8.61 -6.67 -2.83
CA ASP A 66 -7.51 -6.15 -3.61
C ASP A 66 -7.75 -4.71 -4.04
N TYR A 67 -6.67 -3.96 -4.21
CA TYR A 67 -6.70 -2.52 -4.43
C TYR A 67 -5.98 -2.18 -5.73
N ALA A 68 -6.48 -1.22 -6.49
CA ALA A 68 -5.85 -0.80 -7.74
C ALA A 68 -4.55 -0.01 -7.49
N ASP A 69 -3.67 0.04 -8.49
CA ASP A 69 -2.42 0.80 -8.42
C ASP A 69 -2.64 2.28 -8.03
N ASP A 70 -3.75 2.88 -8.47
CA ASP A 70 -4.11 4.27 -8.19
C ASP A 70 -4.66 4.51 -6.78
N GLU A 71 -5.03 3.46 -6.05
CA GLU A 71 -5.48 3.52 -4.65
C GLU A 71 -4.33 3.34 -3.66
N ILE A 72 -3.12 3.06 -4.15
CA ILE A 72 -1.97 2.67 -3.33
C ILE A 72 -0.98 3.83 -3.21
N VAL A 73 -0.52 4.06 -1.98
CA VAL A 73 0.66 4.89 -1.70
C VAL A 73 1.77 4.01 -1.14
N VAL A 74 2.88 3.88 -1.85
CA VAL A 74 4.06 3.15 -1.33
C VAL A 74 4.86 4.08 -0.42
N LEU A 75 4.99 3.68 0.85
CA LEU A 75 5.67 4.44 1.90
C LEU A 75 7.12 3.96 2.11
N GLU A 76 7.38 2.66 1.94
CA GLU A 76 8.69 2.05 2.18
C GLU A 76 8.89 0.80 1.31
N VAL A 77 10.15 0.54 0.91
CA VAL A 77 10.57 -0.74 0.32
C VAL A 77 11.49 -1.44 1.33
N LEU A 78 11.06 -2.59 1.83
CA LEU A 78 11.79 -3.44 2.75
C LEU A 78 12.93 -4.16 2.02
N SER A 79 14.09 -4.26 2.67
CA SER A 79 15.29 -4.95 2.18
C SER A 79 15.23 -6.46 2.34
#